data_AF-A0A4R4WHR8-F1
#
_entry.id   AF-A0A4R4WHR8-F1
#
_cell.length_a   1.000
_cell.length_b   1.000
_cell.length_c   1.000
_cell.angle_alpha   90.00
_cell.angle_beta   90.00
_cell.angle_gamma   90.00
#
_symmetry.space_group_name_H-M   'P 1'
#
loop_
_entity.id
_entity.type
_entity.pdbx_description
1 polymer ?
#
loop_
_entity_poly.entity_id
_entity_poly.type
_entity_poly.pdbx_seq_one_letter_code
_entity_poly.pdbx_strand_id
1 'polypeptide(L)'
;MTIAATDVDEAAALLQTTLAEVKKVIVGQDHMVERMIVALLARGHCLVEGVPGVAKTLAVDTLAHVVGGTFARLQFTPDLVPSDIVGTRIYHPSTEQFDVELGPVFVNFVLADEINRAPAKVQSALLEVMAERQVSLGGNTYPLPTPFI
;
A
#
# COMPACT_ATOMS: atom_id res chain seq x y z
N MET A 1 -5.28 -12.01 -25.55
CA MET A 1 -6.13 -10.87 -25.18
C MET A 1 -5.59 -9.68 -25.93
N THR A 2 -6.22 -9.32 -27.05
CA THR A 2 -5.75 -8.23 -27.92
C THR A 2 -6.42 -6.95 -27.44
N ILE A 3 -5.67 -6.05 -26.83
CA ILE A 3 -6.15 -4.73 -26.41
C ILE A 3 -6.40 -3.95 -27.71
N ALA A 4 -7.63 -3.47 -27.95
CA ALA A 4 -7.93 -2.69 -29.14
C ALA A 4 -7.26 -1.31 -29.03
N ALA A 5 -6.86 -0.70 -30.15
CA ALA A 5 -6.23 0.62 -30.14
C ALA A 5 -7.11 1.68 -29.44
N THR A 6 -8.43 1.56 -29.57
CA THR A 6 -9.44 2.41 -28.91
C THR A 6 -9.40 2.28 -27.38
N ASP A 7 -9.12 1.09 -26.84
CA ASP A 7 -9.00 0.87 -25.39
C ASP A 7 -7.75 1.57 -24.82
N VAL A 8 -6.68 1.68 -25.63
CA VAL A 8 -5.43 2.33 -25.21
C VAL A 8 -5.62 3.85 -25.14
N ASP A 9 -6.31 4.44 -26.10
CA ASP A 9 -6.58 5.88 -26.12
C ASP A 9 -7.50 6.29 -24.96
N GLU A 10 -8.53 5.50 -24.66
CA GLU A 10 -9.39 5.72 -23.48
C GLU A 10 -8.63 5.58 -22.16
N ALA A 11 -7.79 4.54 -22.03
CA ALA A 11 -6.96 4.37 -20.84
C ALA A 11 -5.95 5.52 -20.66
N ALA A 12 -5.38 6.01 -21.76
CA ALA A 12 -4.48 7.16 -21.75
C ALA A 12 -5.20 8.44 -21.31
N ALA A 13 -6.42 8.69 -21.80
CA ALA A 13 -7.23 9.84 -21.39
C ALA A 13 -7.62 9.78 -19.91
N LEU A 14 -7.95 8.59 -19.40
CA LEU A 14 -8.22 8.39 -17.98
C LEU A 14 -6.97 8.67 -17.13
N LEU A 15 -5.81 8.15 -17.52
CA LEU A 15 -4.54 8.38 -16.83
C LEU A 15 -4.16 9.87 -16.78
N GLN A 16 -4.35 10.60 -17.88
CA GLN A 16 -4.13 12.05 -17.91
C GLN A 16 -5.05 12.77 -16.93
N THR A 17 -6.31 12.35 -16.84
CA THR A 17 -7.29 12.89 -15.89
C THR A 17 -6.86 12.62 -14.44
N THR A 18 -6.48 11.37 -14.12
CA THR A 18 -5.95 10.98 -12.80
C THR A 18 -4.73 11.81 -12.43
N LEU A 19 -3.77 11.97 -13.34
CA LEU A 19 -2.58 12.80 -13.14
C LEU A 19 -2.94 14.26 -12.85
N ALA A 20 -3.90 14.83 -13.61
CA ALA A 20 -4.35 16.19 -13.41
C ALA A 20 -4.96 16.40 -12.01
N GLU A 21 -5.76 15.45 -11.52
CA GLU A 21 -6.33 15.51 -10.16
C GLU A 21 -5.26 15.46 -9.08
N VAL A 22 -4.26 14.58 -9.19
CA VAL A 22 -3.16 14.49 -8.22
C VAL A 22 -2.33 15.79 -8.20
N LYS A 23 -2.07 16.39 -9.37
CA LYS A 23 -1.29 17.63 -9.51
C LYS A 23 -1.98 18.87 -8.93
N LYS A 24 -3.28 18.82 -8.61
CA LYS A 24 -3.96 19.91 -7.89
C LYS A 24 -3.49 20.03 -6.43
N VAL A 25 -3.06 18.92 -5.82
CA VAL A 25 -2.60 18.86 -4.43
C VAL A 25 -1.08 18.80 -4.36
N ILE A 26 -0.46 18.06 -5.27
CA ILE A 26 0.98 17.79 -5.27
C ILE A 26 1.70 18.73 -6.24
N VAL A 27 2.53 19.62 -5.69
CA VAL A 27 3.29 20.61 -6.46
C VAL A 27 4.78 20.24 -6.51
N GLY A 28 5.37 20.26 -7.71
CA GLY A 28 6.82 20.08 -7.90
C GLY A 28 7.35 18.65 -7.71
N GLN A 29 6.47 17.65 -7.71
CA GLN A 29 6.83 16.23 -7.53
C GLN A 29 6.33 15.34 -8.70
N ASP A 30 6.31 15.88 -9.93
CA ASP A 30 5.78 15.17 -11.11
C ASP A 30 6.40 13.78 -11.29
N HIS A 31 7.72 13.68 -11.17
CA HIS A 31 8.46 12.43 -11.34
C HIS A 31 8.10 11.36 -10.30
N MET A 32 7.83 11.76 -9.06
CA MET A 32 7.39 10.84 -8.01
C MET A 32 5.99 10.31 -8.32
N VAL A 33 5.06 11.20 -8.70
CA VAL A 33 3.69 10.84 -9.06
C VAL A 33 3.66 9.89 -10.26
N GLU A 34 4.41 10.19 -11.31
CA GLU A 34 4.51 9.34 -12.50
C GLU A 34 5.02 7.93 -12.14
N ARG A 35 6.07 7.83 -11.31
CA ARG A 35 6.61 6.53 -10.87
C ARG A 35 5.61 5.72 -10.04
N MET A 36 4.83 6.37 -9.17
CA MET A 36 3.78 5.69 -8.39
C MET A 36 2.68 5.14 -9.30
N ILE A 37 2.27 5.89 -10.32
CA ILE A 37 1.29 5.42 -11.30
C ILE A 37 1.83 4.26 -12.13
N VAL A 38 3.10 4.33 -12.56
CA VAL A 38 3.74 3.20 -13.25
C VAL A 38 3.76 1.96 -12.37
N ALA A 39 4.12 2.09 -11.09
CA ALA A 39 4.10 0.99 -10.14
C ALA A 39 2.69 0.41 -9.98
N LEU A 40 1.65 1.26 -9.91
CA LEU A 40 0.26 0.85 -9.79
C LEU A 40 -0.21 0.04 -11.01
N LEU A 41 0.07 0.54 -12.22
CA LEU A 41 -0.29 -0.13 -13.47
C LEU A 41 0.48 -1.45 -13.64
N ALA A 42 1.75 -1.47 -13.24
CA ALA A 42 2.59 -2.67 -13.26
C ALA A 42 2.27 -3.65 -12.12
N ARG A 43 1.40 -3.26 -11.16
CA ARG A 43 1.13 -4.00 -9.92
C ARG A 43 2.40 -4.29 -9.11
N GLY A 44 3.40 -3.42 -9.23
CA GLY A 44 4.66 -3.53 -8.50
C GLY A 44 4.71 -2.57 -7.33
N HIS A 45 5.72 -2.70 -6.47
CA HIS A 45 5.97 -1.80 -5.35
C HIS A 45 7.08 -0.82 -5.71
N CYS A 46 7.04 0.39 -5.15
CA CYS A 46 8.10 1.39 -5.36
C CYS A 46 8.76 1.81 -4.05
N LEU A 47 10.09 1.90 -4.08
CA LEU A 47 10.87 2.49 -2.98
C LEU A 47 10.97 4.01 -3.19
N VAL A 48 10.41 4.79 -2.27
CA VAL A 48 10.40 6.26 -2.35
C VAL A 48 11.50 6.85 -1.48
N GLU A 49 12.70 6.97 -2.05
CA GLU A 49 13.84 7.65 -1.42
C GLU A 49 13.73 9.17 -1.55
N GLY A 50 14.18 9.89 -0.52
CA GLY A 50 14.14 11.36 -0.51
C GLY A 50 14.19 11.92 0.90
N VAL A 51 14.53 13.19 1.03
CA VAL A 51 14.65 13.86 2.33
C VAL A 51 13.28 13.96 3.04
N PRO A 52 13.25 13.97 4.39
CA PRO A 52 12.02 14.21 5.14
C PRO A 52 11.35 15.53 4.73
N GLY A 53 10.02 15.57 4.73
CA GLY A 53 9.26 16.80 4.46
C GLY A 53 8.91 17.06 2.99
N VAL A 54 9.25 16.18 2.05
CA VAL A 54 8.91 16.33 0.61
C VAL A 54 7.52 15.83 0.22
N ALA A 55 6.56 15.91 1.15
CA ALA A 55 5.16 15.54 0.92
C ALA A 55 4.93 14.10 0.40
N LYS A 56 5.82 13.14 0.68
CA LYS A 56 5.67 11.73 0.27
C LYS A 56 4.35 11.13 0.76
N THR A 57 4.03 11.35 2.03
CA THR A 57 2.77 10.90 2.62
C THR A 57 1.57 11.49 1.90
N LEU A 58 1.58 12.81 1.66
CA LEU A 58 0.50 13.48 0.96
C LEU A 58 0.35 12.96 -0.47
N ALA A 59 1.46 12.66 -1.16
CA ALA A 59 1.43 12.17 -2.53
C ALA A 59 0.82 10.78 -2.65
N VAL A 60 1.20 9.84 -1.77
CA VAL A 60 0.65 8.48 -1.76
C VAL A 60 -0.83 8.50 -1.36
N ASP A 61 -1.19 9.24 -0.32
CA ASP A 61 -2.57 9.40 0.14
C ASP A 61 -3.47 10.04 -0.92
N THR A 62 -3.00 11.12 -1.56
CA THR A 62 -3.72 11.78 -2.66
C THR A 62 -3.94 10.82 -3.82
N LEU A 63 -2.91 10.07 -4.23
CA LEU A 63 -3.03 9.10 -5.32
C LEU A 63 -4.06 8.02 -4.97
N ALA A 64 -3.97 7.44 -3.77
CA ALA A 64 -4.91 6.43 -3.29
C ALA A 64 -6.35 6.94 -3.36
N HIS A 65 -6.60 8.15 -2.86
CA HIS A 65 -7.92 8.77 -2.89
C HIS A 65 -8.43 9.04 -4.31
N VAL A 66 -7.57 9.56 -5.20
CA VAL A 66 -7.95 9.86 -6.60
C VAL A 66 -8.31 8.58 -7.37
N VAL A 67 -7.65 7.46 -7.10
CA VAL A 67 -7.98 6.18 -7.75
C VAL A 67 -9.07 5.37 -7.03
N GLY A 68 -9.64 5.91 -5.94
CA GLY A 68 -10.67 5.24 -5.15
C GLY A 68 -10.17 4.06 -4.30
N GLY A 69 -8.87 4.04 -3.98
CA GLY A 69 -8.25 3.05 -3.11
C GLY A 69 -8.23 3.47 -1.65
N THR A 70 -7.91 2.52 -0.76
CA THR A 70 -7.65 2.77 0.66
C THR A 70 -6.15 2.97 0.93
N PHE A 71 -5.83 3.73 1.97
CA PHE A 71 -4.46 4.10 2.34
C PHE A 71 -4.18 3.81 3.82
N ALA A 72 -2.98 3.30 4.10
CA ALA A 72 -2.43 3.21 5.45
C ALA A 72 -0.97 3.66 5.46
N ARG A 73 -0.57 4.33 6.54
CA ARG A 73 0.83 4.68 6.80
C ARG A 73 1.35 3.81 7.95
N LEU A 74 2.46 3.14 7.69
CA LEU A 74 3.19 2.34 8.67
C LEU A 74 4.53 3.01 8.99
N GLN A 75 4.70 3.43 10.24
CA GLN A 75 5.99 3.91 10.73
C GLN A 75 6.79 2.74 11.28
N PHE A 76 7.95 2.46 10.69
CA PHE A 76 8.79 1.37 11.16
C PHE A 76 9.65 1.85 12.34
N THR A 77 9.54 1.15 13.46
CA THR A 77 10.28 1.43 14.69
C THR A 77 10.99 0.16 15.19
N PRO A 78 12.03 0.29 16.04
CA PRO A 78 12.79 -0.87 16.52
C PRO A 78 11.99 -1.85 17.37
N ASP A 79 10.87 -1.40 17.95
CA ASP A 79 9.95 -2.15 18.82
C ASP A 79 8.79 -2.81 18.06
N LEU A 80 8.61 -2.50 16.78
CA LEU A 80 7.56 -3.07 15.95
C LEU A 80 7.71 -4.60 15.88
N VAL A 81 6.60 -5.33 15.94
CA VAL A 81 6.55 -6.79 15.74
C VAL A 81 5.75 -7.16 14.50
N PRO A 82 5.96 -8.34 13.90
CA PRO A 82 5.24 -8.74 12.68
C PRO A 82 3.72 -8.63 12.79
N SER A 83 3.14 -8.96 13.95
CA SER A 83 1.69 -8.85 14.19
C SER A 83 1.14 -7.44 14.08
N ASP A 84 1.96 -6.41 14.29
CA ASP A 84 1.54 -5.01 14.12
C ASP A 84 1.34 -4.64 12.64
N ILE A 85 1.91 -5.43 11.73
CA ILE A 85 1.76 -5.28 10.28
C ILE A 85 0.65 -6.19 9.77
N VAL A 86 0.72 -7.48 10.10
CA VAL A 86 -0.15 -8.50 9.49
C VAL A 86 -1.47 -8.69 10.22
N GLY A 87 -1.55 -8.29 11.49
CA GLY A 87 -2.69 -8.54 12.37
C GLY A 87 -2.40 -9.60 13.42
N THR A 88 -3.36 -9.80 14.32
CA THR A 88 -3.23 -10.69 15.47
C THR A 88 -4.55 -11.41 15.78
N ARG A 89 -4.46 -12.41 16.66
CA ARG A 89 -5.64 -13.08 17.23
C ARG A 89 -5.88 -12.53 18.63
N ILE A 90 -7.06 -11.99 18.86
CA ILE A 90 -7.47 -11.44 20.13
C ILE A 90 -8.38 -12.45 20.82
N TYR A 91 -8.02 -12.81 22.05
CA TYR A 91 -8.88 -13.63 22.89
C TYR A 91 -9.91 -12.75 23.58
N HIS A 92 -11.19 -13.07 23.41
CA HIS A 92 -12.32 -12.40 24.06
C HIS A 92 -12.78 -13.25 25.26
N PRO A 93 -12.46 -12.86 26.52
CA PRO A 93 -12.81 -13.66 27.69
C PRO A 93 -14.32 -13.80 27.91
N SER A 94 -15.12 -12.83 27.42
CA SER A 94 -16.57 -12.84 27.55
C SER A 94 -17.25 -13.92 26.70
N THR A 95 -16.64 -14.29 25.56
CA THR A 95 -17.18 -15.28 24.62
C THR A 95 -16.34 -16.56 24.58
N GLU A 96 -15.19 -16.58 25.27
CA GLU A 96 -14.16 -17.64 25.20
C GLU A 96 -13.71 -17.94 23.76
N GLN A 97 -13.73 -16.92 22.89
CA GLN A 97 -13.41 -17.04 21.48
C GLN A 97 -12.16 -16.24 21.09
N PHE A 98 -11.54 -16.66 19.98
CA PHE A 98 -10.43 -15.94 19.36
C PHE A 98 -10.91 -15.25 18.09
N ASP A 99 -10.95 -13.93 18.09
CA ASP A 99 -11.24 -13.12 16.91
C ASP A 99 -9.93 -12.70 16.22
N VAL A 100 -10.02 -12.47 14.91
CA VAL A 100 -8.87 -12.00 14.12
C VAL A 100 -9.02 -10.50 13.91
N GLU A 101 -8.02 -9.75 14.37
CA GLU A 101 -7.87 -8.34 14.04
C GLU A 101 -6.85 -8.22 12.91
N LEU A 102 -7.34 -7.80 11.73
CA LEU A 102 -6.51 -7.62 10.54
C LEU A 102 -5.61 -6.40 10.70
N GLY A 103 -4.35 -6.54 10.29
CA GLY A 103 -3.38 -5.46 10.40
C GLY A 103 -3.60 -4.32 9.39
N PRO A 104 -2.81 -3.25 9.50
CA PRO A 104 -2.90 -2.08 8.62
C PRO A 104 -2.52 -2.34 7.16
N VAL A 105 -1.96 -3.51 6.82
CA VAL A 105 -1.64 -3.87 5.43
C VAL A 105 -2.87 -4.20 4.57
N PHE A 106 -4.06 -4.36 5.17
CA PHE A 106 -5.29 -4.68 4.44
C PHE A 106 -5.93 -3.43 3.79
N VAL A 107 -5.12 -2.71 3.03
CA VAL A 107 -5.50 -1.53 2.23
C VAL A 107 -4.90 -1.62 0.83
N ASN A 108 -5.30 -0.75 -0.10
CA ASN A 108 -4.74 -0.73 -1.44
C ASN A 108 -3.33 -0.13 -1.49
N PHE A 109 -3.05 0.89 -0.66
CA PHE A 109 -1.78 1.63 -0.63
C PHE A 109 -1.18 1.62 0.77
N VAL A 110 0.02 1.07 0.91
CA VAL A 110 0.77 1.07 2.17
C VAL A 110 2.03 1.92 2.03
N LEU A 111 2.10 3.02 2.79
CA LEU A 111 3.34 3.77 2.94
C LEU A 111 4.12 3.24 4.13
N ALA A 112 5.14 2.42 3.86
CA ALA A 112 6.10 1.97 4.87
C ALA A 112 7.25 2.98 5.02
N ASP A 113 7.22 3.77 6.09
CA ASP A 113 8.20 4.81 6.39
C ASP A 113 9.30 4.28 7.31
N GLU A 114 10.53 4.72 7.10
CA GLU A 114 11.72 4.31 7.86
C GLU A 114 11.94 2.79 7.98
N ILE A 115 11.67 2.01 6.92
CA ILE A 115 11.76 0.53 6.91
C ILE A 115 13.06 -0.03 7.53
N ASN A 116 14.15 0.72 7.38
CA ASN A 116 15.48 0.38 7.87
C ASN A 116 15.61 0.40 9.40
N ARG A 117 14.64 0.98 10.13
CA ARG A 117 14.63 1.02 11.60
C ARG A 117 14.03 -0.22 12.25
N ALA A 118 13.21 -1.00 11.53
CA ALA A 118 12.59 -2.18 12.12
C ALA A 118 13.53 -3.41 12.08
N PRO A 119 13.32 -4.38 12.99
CA PRO A 119 14.03 -5.66 12.95
C PRO A 119 13.83 -6.41 11.64
N ALA A 120 14.81 -7.24 11.24
CA ALA A 120 14.77 -8.03 10.01
C ALA A 120 13.51 -8.92 9.90
N LYS A 121 12.98 -9.42 11.04
CA LYS A 121 11.75 -10.22 11.06
C LYS A 121 10.52 -9.44 10.62
N VAL A 122 10.44 -8.16 10.97
CA VAL A 122 9.34 -7.26 10.60
C VAL A 122 9.41 -6.92 9.11
N GLN A 123 10.61 -6.62 8.62
CA GLN A 123 10.83 -6.40 7.19
C GLN A 123 10.49 -7.65 6.38
N SER A 124 10.87 -8.84 6.88
CA SER A 124 10.53 -10.12 6.24
C SER A 124 9.02 -10.34 6.16
N ALA A 125 8.28 -10.00 7.23
CA ALA A 125 6.82 -10.10 7.24
C ALA A 125 6.18 -9.17 6.20
N LEU A 126 6.66 -7.93 6.05
CA LEU A 126 6.18 -7.04 5.00
C LEU A 126 6.48 -7.60 3.59
N LEU A 127 7.69 -8.12 3.37
CA LEU A 127 8.08 -8.70 2.08
C LEU A 127 7.24 -9.94 1.73
N GLU A 128 6.90 -10.77 2.72
CA GLU A 128 5.98 -11.90 2.55
C GLU A 128 4.59 -11.43 2.11
N VAL A 129 4.05 -10.40 2.75
CA VAL A 129 2.77 -9.77 2.36
C VAL A 129 2.82 -9.26 0.91
N MET A 130 3.92 -8.62 0.51
CA MET A 130 4.12 -8.12 -0.86
C MET A 130 4.20 -9.25 -1.89
N ALA A 131 4.89 -10.34 -1.57
CA ALA A 131 5.09 -11.46 -2.48
C ALA A 131 3.81 -12.31 -2.64
N GLU A 132 3.19 -12.68 -1.52
CA GLU A 132 2.07 -13.62 -1.48
C GLU A 132 0.72 -12.94 -1.72
N ARG A 133 0.62 -11.62 -1.49
CA ARG A 133 -0.63 -10.83 -1.56
C ARG A 133 -1.76 -11.37 -0.68
N GLN A 134 -1.40 -12.07 0.39
CA GLN A 134 -2.30 -12.65 1.37
C GLN A 134 -1.56 -12.81 2.69
N VAL A 135 -2.31 -12.96 3.78
CA VAL A 135 -1.76 -13.20 5.13
C VAL A 135 -2.51 -14.37 5.75
N SER A 136 -1.79 -15.27 6.42
CA SER A 136 -2.40 -16.37 7.18
C SER A 136 -2.35 -16.12 8.69
N LEU A 137 -3.52 -16.08 9.34
CA LEU A 137 -3.66 -15.89 10.78
C LEU A 137 -4.54 -17.00 11.37
N GLY A 138 -4.02 -17.74 12.36
CA GLY A 138 -4.81 -18.74 13.09
C GLY A 138 -5.36 -19.89 12.24
N GLY A 139 -4.72 -20.21 11.11
CA GLY A 139 -5.17 -21.25 10.18
C GLY A 139 -6.11 -20.76 9.07
N ASN A 140 -6.50 -19.47 9.08
CA ASN A 140 -7.27 -18.84 8.01
C ASN A 140 -6.38 -17.93 7.17
N THR A 141 -6.59 -17.92 5.86
CA THR A 141 -5.87 -17.06 4.92
C THR A 141 -6.78 -15.92 4.45
N TYR A 142 -6.26 -14.70 4.52
CA TYR A 142 -6.95 -13.46 4.19
C TYR A 142 -6.26 -12.82 2.98
N PRO A 143 -6.95 -12.67 1.83
CA PRO A 143 -6.38 -12.01 0.67
C PRO A 143 -6.29 -10.50 0.88
N LEU A 144 -5.26 -9.87 0.33
CA LEU A 144 -5.16 -8.41 0.29
C LEU A 144 -6.09 -7.82 -0.79
N PRO A 145 -6.47 -6.53 -0.67
CA PRO A 145 -7.17 -5.82 -1.73
C PRO A 145 -6.40 -5.85 -3.05
N THR A 146 -7.12 -5.81 -4.18
CA THR A 146 -6.51 -5.68 -5.50
C THR A 146 -6.92 -4.33 -6.12
N PRO A 147 -5.97 -3.48 -6.53
CA PRO A 147 -4.51 -3.62 -6.41
C PRO A 147 -4.00 -3.46 -4.96
N PHE A 148 -2.82 -4.02 -4.68
CA PHE A 148 -2.04 -3.82 -3.45
C PHE A 148 -0.68 -3.24 -3.84
N ILE A 149 -0.33 -2.07 -3.29
CA ILE A 149 0.86 -1.30 -3.64
C ILE A 149 1.56 -0.70 -2.42
#